data_AF-A0A345HWS7-F1
#
_entry.id   AF-A0A345HWS7-F1
#
_cell.length_a   1.000
_cell.length_b   1.000
_cell.length_c   1.000
_cell.angle_alpha   90.00
_cell.angle_beta   90.00
_cell.angle_gamma   90.00
#
_symmetry.space_group_name_H-M   'P 1'
#
loop_
_entity.id
_entity.type
_entity.pdbx_description
1 polymer ?
#
loop_
_entity_poly.entity_id
_entity_poly.type
_entity_poly.pdbx_seq_one_letter_code
_entity_poly.pdbx_strand_id
1 'polypeptide(L)'
;MAKGESIVELARQYLGLQYVWGGNTPSGFDCSGLVQYAFGKNGITLPRVTYDQINVGQSVQPNKLRPGDLVFFDTDRKRSGPDHVGIYMGGGKFIHAPAPGKGVKISSLSEGYYMDRWMGGRRVPGVSADAAAGGGDGEALEVAPVLDAHELAETYGMSYSFFKSQPELFKMLNGAVEGQWTPQKFQAEVKNSNWWKKNSSSVRKAQVLAKTDPATYKASMEAAREAARQMAVKAGAVLSQKNVDTLARNMIHLEWNDAQVGNFLGQYIKFGAEKTMGGMAGAAAKEIKRTAYDLGVAVTDQSILNNAQYLVRGLTTMEQIQGSMREQAAGLYPAFAEQIAAGASMREVASPYVQVLAQELGLPDTDIDVFSPKIKAALNRMGPDGKPAPLSLTDFTQVVRDDPAWRKTPQAADRAIGIGRQVLADMGLVS
;
A
#
# COMPACT_ATOMS: atom_id res chain seq x y z
N MET A 1 -15.69 -24.85 37.33
CA MET A 1 -14.28 -24.53 37.01
C MET A 1 -14.25 -23.56 35.85
N ALA A 2 -13.29 -22.64 35.83
CA ALA A 2 -13.08 -21.83 34.63
C ALA A 2 -12.70 -22.75 33.47
N LYS A 3 -13.19 -22.47 32.26
CA LYS A 3 -12.99 -23.38 31.11
C LYS A 3 -11.51 -23.64 30.81
N GLY A 4 -10.65 -22.65 31.07
CA GLY A 4 -9.20 -22.79 30.98
C GLY A 4 -8.58 -23.79 31.97
N GLU A 5 -9.08 -23.88 33.20
CA GLU A 5 -8.62 -24.88 34.18
C GLU A 5 -8.96 -26.29 33.72
N SER A 6 -10.18 -26.50 33.20
CA SER A 6 -10.61 -27.80 32.69
C SER A 6 -9.77 -28.27 31.50
N ILE A 7 -9.38 -27.35 30.62
CA ILE A 7 -8.44 -27.65 29.51
C ILE A 7 -7.08 -28.09 30.06
N VAL A 8 -6.55 -27.40 31.06
CA VAL A 8 -5.26 -27.73 31.70
C VAL A 8 -5.31 -29.08 32.41
N GLU A 9 -6.38 -29.36 33.16
CA GLU A 9 -6.58 -30.63 33.84
C GLU A 9 -6.68 -31.80 32.88
N LEU A 10 -7.40 -31.62 31.76
CA LEU A 10 -7.50 -32.65 30.75
C LEU A 10 -6.13 -32.95 30.11
N ALA A 11 -5.34 -31.92 29.81
CA ALA A 11 -3.98 -32.12 29.30
C ALA A 11 -3.08 -32.84 30.32
N ARG A 12 -3.24 -32.56 31.63
CA ARG A 12 -2.47 -33.22 32.70
C ARG A 12 -2.68 -34.73 32.76
N GLN A 13 -3.84 -35.24 32.35
CA GLN A 13 -4.11 -36.68 32.34
C GLN A 13 -3.16 -37.46 31.41
N TYR A 14 -2.51 -36.77 30.47
CA TYR A 14 -1.61 -37.37 29.50
C TYR A 14 -0.13 -37.20 29.83
N LEU A 15 0.23 -36.73 31.04
CA LEU A 15 1.62 -36.61 31.46
C LEU A 15 2.38 -37.93 31.27
N GLY A 16 3.55 -37.85 30.65
CA GLY A 16 4.39 -38.99 30.31
C GLY A 16 4.02 -39.71 29.01
N LEU A 17 2.84 -39.47 28.42
CA LEU A 17 2.45 -40.08 27.14
C LEU A 17 3.40 -39.66 26.03
N GLN A 18 3.94 -40.62 25.28
CA GLN A 18 4.99 -40.39 24.29
C GLN A 18 4.51 -39.51 23.13
N TYR A 19 5.42 -38.63 22.68
CA TYR A 19 5.19 -37.81 21.51
C TYR A 19 5.06 -38.67 20.25
N VAL A 20 4.02 -38.40 19.45
CA VAL A 20 3.82 -39.00 18.13
C VAL A 20 3.57 -37.89 17.12
N TRP A 21 4.47 -37.77 16.12
CA TRP A 21 4.32 -36.78 15.06
C TRP A 21 3.01 -36.99 14.30
N GLY A 22 2.20 -35.93 14.16
CA GLY A 22 0.88 -36.03 13.56
C GLY A 22 -0.20 -36.58 14.51
N GLY A 23 0.16 -37.01 15.72
CA GLY A 23 -0.76 -37.56 16.72
C GLY A 23 -1.68 -36.50 17.34
N ASN A 24 -2.97 -36.82 17.46
CA ASN A 24 -4.00 -35.94 18.03
C ASN A 24 -5.06 -36.71 18.84
N THR A 25 -4.73 -37.91 19.33
CA THR A 25 -5.62 -38.74 20.15
C THR A 25 -4.87 -39.34 21.35
N PRO A 26 -5.56 -39.96 22.33
CA PRO A 26 -4.92 -40.60 23.47
C PRO A 26 -3.93 -41.74 23.15
N SER A 27 -3.83 -42.19 21.89
CA SER A 27 -2.77 -43.12 21.46
C SER A 27 -1.41 -42.43 21.23
N GLY A 28 -1.37 -41.10 21.23
CA GLY A 28 -0.15 -40.29 21.05
C GLY A 28 -0.46 -38.89 20.53
N PHE A 29 0.29 -37.90 21.02
CA PHE A 29 0.12 -36.49 20.67
C PHE A 29 1.40 -35.88 20.10
N ASP A 30 1.27 -34.98 19.13
CA ASP A 30 2.24 -33.89 18.94
C ASP A 30 1.80 -32.62 19.68
N CYS A 31 2.62 -31.56 19.59
CA CYS A 31 2.40 -30.32 20.34
C CYS A 31 1.01 -29.71 20.07
N SER A 32 0.68 -29.52 18.80
CA SER A 32 -0.60 -28.92 18.37
C SER A 32 -1.77 -29.89 18.48
N GLY A 33 -1.53 -31.21 18.42
CA GLY A 33 -2.52 -32.25 18.60
C GLY A 33 -2.97 -32.39 20.06
N LEU A 34 -2.06 -32.27 21.04
CA LEU A 34 -2.42 -32.21 22.47
C LEU A 34 -3.34 -31.00 22.75
N VAL A 35 -2.97 -29.84 22.22
CA VAL A 35 -3.76 -28.60 22.33
C VAL A 35 -5.14 -28.78 21.69
N GLN A 36 -5.17 -29.23 20.43
CA GLN A 36 -6.43 -29.43 19.69
C GLN A 36 -7.36 -30.39 20.43
N TYR A 37 -6.83 -31.50 20.96
CA TYR A 37 -7.61 -32.48 21.70
C TYR A 37 -8.19 -31.90 22.99
N ALA A 38 -7.37 -31.24 23.81
CA ALA A 38 -7.81 -30.69 25.10
C ALA A 38 -8.88 -29.60 24.92
N PHE A 39 -8.72 -28.73 23.92
CA PHE A 39 -9.72 -27.71 23.58
C PHE A 39 -10.98 -28.31 22.97
N GLY A 40 -10.84 -29.28 22.07
CA GLY A 40 -11.97 -29.94 21.40
C GLY A 40 -12.89 -30.66 22.38
N LYS A 41 -12.33 -31.33 23.39
CA LYS A 41 -13.10 -31.95 24.49
C LYS A 41 -13.79 -30.93 25.40
N ASN A 42 -13.33 -29.68 25.36
CA ASN A 42 -13.97 -28.53 26.00
C ASN A 42 -14.87 -27.73 25.03
N GLY A 43 -15.24 -28.31 23.88
CA GLY A 43 -16.16 -27.69 22.92
C GLY A 43 -15.57 -26.47 22.18
N ILE A 44 -14.25 -26.36 22.09
CA ILE A 44 -13.57 -25.31 21.32
C ILE A 44 -12.80 -25.96 20.17
N THR A 45 -13.16 -25.61 18.94
CA THR A 45 -12.47 -26.14 17.75
C THR A 45 -11.26 -25.28 17.44
N LEU A 46 -10.08 -25.91 17.38
CA LEU A 46 -8.83 -25.28 16.95
C LEU A 46 -8.30 -25.91 15.66
N PRO A 47 -7.62 -25.12 14.80
CA PRO A 47 -6.87 -25.65 13.66
C PRO A 47 -5.87 -26.74 14.08
N ARG A 48 -5.50 -27.62 13.14
CA ARG A 48 -4.65 -28.78 13.44
C ARG A 48 -3.20 -28.41 13.73
N VAL A 49 -2.65 -27.42 13.05
CA VAL A 49 -1.20 -27.14 13.06
C VAL A 49 -0.88 -25.87 13.82
N THR A 50 0.31 -25.83 14.42
CA THR A 50 0.81 -24.68 15.22
C THR A 50 0.74 -23.35 14.46
N TYR A 51 1.05 -23.36 13.16
CA TYR A 51 1.06 -22.15 12.31
C TYR A 51 -0.31 -21.49 12.17
N ASP A 52 -1.38 -22.26 12.31
CA ASP A 52 -2.74 -21.75 12.24
C ASP A 52 -3.25 -21.40 13.64
N GLN A 53 -2.92 -22.23 14.63
CA GLN A 53 -3.33 -22.02 16.03
C GLN A 53 -2.82 -20.68 16.59
N ILE A 54 -1.61 -20.23 16.19
CA ILE A 54 -1.08 -18.94 16.64
C ILE A 54 -1.89 -17.73 16.14
N ASN A 55 -2.77 -17.90 15.16
CA ASN A 55 -3.62 -16.82 14.64
C ASN A 55 -5.02 -16.82 15.28
N VAL A 56 -5.31 -17.76 16.18
CA VAL A 56 -6.62 -17.89 16.83
C VAL A 56 -6.66 -17.08 18.13
N GLY A 57 -7.66 -16.20 18.23
CA GLY A 57 -7.93 -15.43 19.43
C GLY A 57 -7.10 -14.15 19.59
N GLN A 58 -7.10 -13.59 20.79
CA GLN A 58 -6.44 -12.32 21.08
C GLN A 58 -4.99 -12.53 21.51
N SER A 59 -4.07 -11.64 21.10
CA SER A 59 -2.71 -11.63 21.65
C SER A 59 -2.77 -11.34 23.15
N VAL A 60 -2.03 -12.13 23.93
CA VAL A 60 -1.93 -11.99 25.38
C VAL A 60 -0.48 -11.76 25.73
N GLN A 61 -0.22 -10.68 26.45
CA GLN A 61 1.09 -10.43 27.05
C GLN A 61 1.34 -11.48 28.14
N PRO A 62 2.59 -11.96 28.32
CA PRO A 62 2.91 -13.00 29.31
C PRO A 62 2.39 -12.73 30.72
N ASN A 63 2.51 -11.50 31.21
CA ASN A 63 2.00 -11.06 32.51
C ASN A 63 0.47 -11.01 32.63
N LYS A 64 -0.25 -11.23 31.52
CA LYS A 64 -1.71 -11.33 31.47
C LYS A 64 -2.16 -12.75 31.14
N LEU A 65 -1.24 -13.71 31.00
CA LEU A 65 -1.58 -15.11 30.74
C LEU A 65 -2.43 -15.66 31.88
N ARG A 66 -3.40 -16.48 31.51
CA ARG A 66 -4.30 -17.19 32.41
C ARG A 66 -4.30 -18.67 32.05
N PRO A 67 -4.53 -19.57 33.02
CA PRO A 67 -4.70 -20.99 32.73
C PRO A 67 -5.61 -21.22 31.51
N GLY A 68 -5.15 -22.00 30.55
CA GLY A 68 -5.83 -22.26 29.29
C GLY A 68 -5.44 -21.33 28.13
N ASP A 69 -4.65 -20.27 28.34
CA ASP A 69 -4.05 -19.54 27.21
C ASP A 69 -3.00 -20.41 26.49
N LEU A 70 -2.84 -20.21 25.18
CA LEU A 70 -1.84 -20.90 24.37
C LEU A 70 -0.53 -20.14 24.37
N VAL A 71 0.59 -20.86 24.43
CA VAL A 71 1.95 -20.30 24.37
C VAL A 71 2.74 -20.91 23.23
N PHE A 72 3.43 -20.08 22.45
CA PHE A 72 4.07 -20.49 21.18
C PHE A 72 5.57 -20.23 21.17
N PHE A 73 6.31 -21.09 20.45
CA PHE A 73 7.77 -21.04 20.38
C PHE A 73 8.33 -21.40 18.99
N ASP A 74 9.53 -20.89 18.67
CA ASP A 74 10.37 -21.22 17.51
C ASP A 74 11.50 -22.16 17.95
N THR A 75 11.22 -23.47 17.96
CA THR A 75 12.13 -24.51 18.47
C THR A 75 12.93 -25.23 17.38
N ASP A 76 12.54 -25.07 16.12
CA ASP A 76 13.20 -25.64 14.95
C ASP A 76 14.38 -24.75 14.50
N ARG A 77 15.58 -25.31 14.53
CA ARG A 77 16.80 -24.61 14.10
C ARG A 77 16.94 -24.52 12.58
N LYS A 78 16.16 -25.29 11.82
CA LYS A 78 16.24 -25.35 10.34
C LYS A 78 15.28 -24.40 9.67
N ARG A 79 14.22 -23.96 10.36
CA ARG A 79 13.16 -23.12 9.79
C ARG A 79 12.57 -22.24 10.88
N SER A 80 12.65 -20.92 10.68
CA SER A 80 12.09 -19.96 11.64
C SER A 80 10.57 -19.86 11.53
N GLY A 81 9.92 -19.82 12.68
CA GLY A 81 8.47 -19.63 12.82
C GLY A 81 7.90 -20.38 14.02
N PRO A 82 6.62 -20.17 14.35
CA PRO A 82 5.98 -20.83 15.49
C PRO A 82 5.75 -22.31 15.17
N ASP A 83 6.70 -23.17 15.54
CA ASP A 83 6.66 -24.63 15.31
C ASP A 83 6.17 -25.42 16.52
N HIS A 84 6.21 -24.80 17.71
CA HIS A 84 5.87 -25.46 18.95
C HIS A 84 4.83 -24.68 19.75
N VAL A 85 3.94 -25.41 20.46
CA VAL A 85 2.84 -24.85 21.25
C VAL A 85 2.63 -25.63 22.54
N GLY A 86 2.16 -24.94 23.58
CA GLY A 86 1.69 -25.52 24.83
C GLY A 86 0.48 -24.79 25.41
N ILE A 87 -0.10 -25.38 26.45
CA ILE A 87 -1.22 -24.81 27.21
C ILE A 87 -0.66 -24.25 28.51
N TYR A 88 -0.82 -22.94 28.72
CA TYR A 88 -0.40 -22.28 29.94
C TYR A 88 -1.25 -22.73 31.12
N MET A 89 -0.62 -22.97 32.26
CA MET A 89 -1.24 -23.59 33.44
C MET A 89 -1.42 -22.63 34.61
N GLY A 90 -0.99 -21.37 34.47
CA GLY A 90 -0.79 -20.49 35.62
C GLY A 90 0.59 -20.71 36.24
N GLY A 91 1.08 -19.66 36.92
CA GLY A 91 2.41 -19.65 37.53
C GLY A 91 3.43 -20.22 36.57
N GLY A 92 3.66 -19.54 35.45
CA GLY A 92 4.76 -19.65 34.45
C GLY A 92 5.01 -21.01 33.85
N LYS A 93 4.15 -21.97 34.14
CA LYS A 93 4.25 -23.34 33.69
C LYS A 93 3.29 -23.55 32.54
N PHE A 94 3.71 -24.39 31.61
CA PHE A 94 2.87 -24.82 30.50
C PHE A 94 3.05 -26.32 30.29
N ILE A 95 1.94 -26.97 29.91
CA ILE A 95 1.94 -28.38 29.54
C ILE A 95 2.00 -28.51 28.02
N HIS A 96 2.83 -29.44 27.54
CA HIS A 96 3.05 -29.62 26.12
C HIS A 96 3.59 -31.01 25.79
N ALA A 97 3.44 -31.42 24.52
CA ALA A 97 4.13 -32.56 23.93
C ALA A 97 5.40 -32.06 23.20
N PRO A 98 6.62 -32.20 23.78
CA PRO A 98 7.82 -31.48 23.34
C PRO A 98 8.40 -31.88 21.98
N ALA A 99 8.68 -33.17 21.77
CA ALA A 99 9.41 -33.68 20.61
C ALA A 99 9.44 -35.23 20.63
N PRO A 100 9.75 -35.90 19.50
CA PRO A 100 9.97 -37.34 19.47
C PRO A 100 10.97 -37.82 20.53
N GLY A 101 10.68 -38.97 21.16
CA GLY A 101 11.50 -39.55 22.23
C GLY A 101 11.29 -38.91 23.62
N LYS A 102 10.32 -38.00 23.76
CA LYS A 102 9.93 -37.39 25.03
C LYS A 102 8.42 -37.52 25.23
N GLY A 103 8.00 -37.65 26.48
CA GLY A 103 6.59 -37.64 26.84
C GLY A 103 6.03 -36.22 27.03
N VAL A 104 4.71 -36.11 27.07
CA VAL A 104 4.00 -34.91 27.54
C VAL A 104 4.55 -34.51 28.90
N LYS A 105 4.93 -33.25 29.05
CA LYS A 105 5.55 -32.75 30.28
C LYS A 105 5.12 -31.32 30.58
N ILE A 106 5.43 -30.89 31.79
CA ILE A 106 5.33 -29.50 32.23
C ILE A 106 6.71 -28.88 32.10
N SER A 107 6.79 -27.73 31.44
CA SER A 107 7.99 -26.90 31.35
C SER A 107 7.71 -25.49 31.85
N SER A 108 8.77 -24.76 32.19
CA SER A 108 8.68 -23.37 32.60
C SER A 108 8.96 -22.42 31.43
N LEU A 109 8.20 -21.33 31.34
CA LEU A 109 8.48 -20.21 30.42
C LEU A 109 9.85 -19.57 30.72
N SER A 110 10.37 -19.73 31.93
CA SER A 110 11.68 -19.23 32.36
C SER A 110 12.87 -20.09 31.99
N GLU A 111 12.66 -21.31 31.50
CA GLU A 111 13.77 -22.09 30.98
C GLU A 111 14.39 -21.33 29.80
N GLY A 112 15.69 -21.03 29.87
CA GLY A 112 16.39 -20.21 28.86
C GLY A 112 16.16 -20.71 27.43
N TYR A 113 15.96 -22.02 27.24
CA TYR A 113 15.58 -22.60 25.96
C TYR A 113 14.27 -22.03 25.40
N TYR A 114 13.18 -21.99 26.18
CA TYR A 114 11.87 -21.49 25.75
C TYR A 114 11.80 -19.97 25.78
N MET A 115 12.47 -19.33 26.74
CA MET A 115 12.57 -17.87 26.82
C MET A 115 13.20 -17.27 25.55
N ASP A 116 14.31 -17.86 25.07
CA ASP A 116 14.98 -17.41 23.85
C ASP A 116 14.16 -17.68 22.57
N ARG A 117 13.09 -18.47 22.66
CA ARG A 117 12.31 -19.00 21.51
C ARG A 117 10.86 -18.55 21.51
N TRP A 118 10.47 -17.70 22.44
CA TRP A 118 9.08 -17.26 22.57
C TRP A 118 8.57 -16.55 21.31
N MET A 119 7.34 -16.88 20.89
CA MET A 119 6.70 -16.33 19.70
C MET A 119 5.37 -15.60 19.97
N GLY A 120 4.79 -15.74 21.16
CA GLY A 120 3.55 -15.06 21.56
C GLY A 120 2.62 -15.92 22.40
N GLY A 121 1.67 -15.27 23.08
CA GLY A 121 0.59 -15.90 23.83
C GLY A 121 -0.77 -15.61 23.19
N ARG A 122 -1.70 -16.57 23.20
CA ARG A 122 -3.05 -16.40 22.64
C ARG A 122 -4.15 -16.81 23.60
N ARG A 123 -5.13 -15.93 23.81
CA ARG A 123 -6.39 -16.24 24.48
C ARG A 123 -7.44 -16.59 23.46
N VAL A 124 -7.83 -17.86 23.45
CA VAL A 124 -8.88 -18.35 22.57
C VAL A 124 -10.25 -17.90 23.11
N PRO A 125 -11.16 -17.36 22.27
CA PRO A 125 -12.50 -16.99 22.69
C PRO A 125 -13.25 -18.16 23.35
N GLY A 126 -13.98 -17.87 24.42
CA GLY A 126 -14.74 -18.87 25.17
C GLY A 126 -13.97 -19.60 26.27
N VAL A 127 -12.69 -19.28 26.51
CA VAL A 127 -11.86 -19.86 27.60
C VAL A 127 -12.06 -19.13 28.95
N SER A 128 -12.41 -17.84 28.96
CA SER A 128 -12.60 -17.03 30.18
C SER A 128 -14.06 -16.63 30.44
N ALA A 129 -14.49 -16.69 31.70
CA ALA A 129 -15.58 -15.85 32.21
C ALA A 129 -15.06 -14.41 32.43
N ASP A 130 -15.94 -13.44 32.30
CA ASP A 130 -15.78 -12.01 32.60
C ASP A 130 -15.20 -11.10 31.50
N ALA A 131 -16.16 -10.46 30.83
CA ALA A 131 -16.15 -9.02 30.61
C ALA A 131 -16.31 -8.27 31.96
N ALA A 132 -15.73 -7.07 32.02
CA ALA A 132 -15.93 -6.02 33.03
C ALA A 132 -15.27 -6.19 34.42
N ALA A 133 -14.21 -5.41 34.65
CA ALA A 133 -14.13 -4.45 35.75
C ALA A 133 -12.83 -3.63 35.62
N GLY A 134 -12.96 -2.31 35.58
CA GLY A 134 -11.87 -1.35 35.64
C GLY A 134 -11.91 -0.57 36.95
N GLY A 135 -10.76 0.04 37.26
CA GLY A 135 -10.54 0.94 38.40
C GLY A 135 -9.88 0.22 39.59
N GLY A 136 -8.82 0.72 40.22
CA GLY A 136 -7.96 1.86 39.93
C GLY A 136 -7.48 2.44 41.26
N ASP A 137 -6.33 1.99 41.78
CA ASP A 137 -5.88 2.36 43.13
C ASP A 137 -4.34 2.34 43.14
N GLY A 138 -3.73 3.44 43.62
CA GLY A 138 -2.29 3.70 43.54
C GLY A 138 -1.45 2.89 44.53
N GLU A 139 -0.16 2.72 44.20
CA GLU A 139 0.80 2.04 45.07
C GLU A 139 1.97 2.94 45.48
N ALA A 140 2.18 2.95 46.79
CA ALA A 140 3.44 3.28 47.43
C ALA A 140 4.52 2.26 47.05
N LEU A 141 5.79 2.70 47.03
CA LEU A 141 6.95 1.87 46.70
C LEU A 141 7.22 0.84 47.80
N GLU A 142 6.78 -0.40 47.60
CA GLU A 142 7.28 -1.57 48.34
C GLU A 142 8.60 -2.07 47.72
N VAL A 143 9.50 -2.55 48.59
CA VAL A 143 10.75 -3.22 48.18
C VAL A 143 10.36 -4.46 47.39
N ALA A 144 10.73 -4.48 46.10
CA ALA A 144 10.37 -5.58 45.21
C ALA A 144 10.81 -6.93 45.83
N PRO A 145 9.92 -7.92 45.94
CA PRO A 145 10.30 -9.25 46.40
C PRO A 145 11.41 -9.81 45.50
N VAL A 146 12.29 -10.64 46.08
CA VAL A 146 13.25 -11.42 45.28
C VAL A 146 12.42 -12.43 44.48
N LEU A 147 12.01 -12.01 43.29
CA LEU A 147 11.26 -12.85 42.36
C LEU A 147 12.14 -14.04 41.98
N ASP A 148 11.57 -15.24 42.01
CA ASP A 148 12.31 -16.41 41.57
C ASP A 148 12.56 -16.38 40.05
N ALA A 149 13.43 -17.26 39.54
CA ALA A 149 13.76 -17.28 38.11
C ALA A 149 12.54 -17.42 37.20
N HIS A 150 11.45 -17.99 37.74
CA HIS A 150 10.21 -18.23 37.07
C HIS A 150 9.32 -16.99 37.03
N GLU A 151 9.14 -16.31 38.17
CA GLU A 151 8.46 -15.00 38.26
C GLU A 151 9.20 -13.93 37.45
N LEU A 152 10.54 -13.99 37.41
CA LEU A 152 11.38 -13.10 36.61
C LEU A 152 11.17 -13.29 35.11
N ALA A 153 10.98 -14.51 34.62
CA ALA A 153 10.73 -14.71 33.19
C ALA A 153 9.28 -14.42 32.80
N GLU A 154 8.32 -14.70 33.68
CA GLU A 154 6.92 -14.30 33.48
C GLU A 154 6.77 -12.78 33.40
N THR A 155 7.50 -12.07 34.24
CA THR A 155 7.40 -10.60 34.35
C THR A 155 8.33 -9.88 33.36
N TYR A 156 9.53 -10.43 33.12
CA TYR A 156 10.60 -9.71 32.40
C TYR A 156 11.31 -10.51 31.31
N GLY A 157 11.04 -11.81 31.11
CA GLY A 157 11.81 -12.66 30.19
C GLY A 157 11.82 -12.13 28.74
N MET A 158 10.75 -11.47 28.33
CA MET A 158 10.66 -10.88 26.99
C MET A 158 11.33 -9.51 26.87
N SER A 159 11.21 -8.68 27.90
CA SER A 159 11.99 -7.45 28.01
C SER A 159 13.48 -7.77 28.00
N TYR A 160 13.88 -8.84 28.69
CA TYR A 160 15.24 -9.36 28.72
C TYR A 160 15.71 -9.81 27.33
N SER A 161 14.92 -10.57 26.58
CA SER A 161 15.22 -10.96 25.20
C SER A 161 15.38 -9.75 24.25
N PHE A 162 14.56 -8.72 24.42
CA PHE A 162 14.76 -7.44 23.72
C PHE A 162 16.09 -6.79 24.13
N PHE A 163 16.36 -6.63 25.42
CA PHE A 163 17.62 -6.04 25.92
C PHE A 163 18.83 -6.81 25.41
N LYS A 164 18.83 -8.15 25.50
CA LYS A 164 19.89 -9.04 24.97
C LYS A 164 20.15 -8.85 23.48
N SER A 165 19.11 -8.52 22.71
CA SER A 165 19.24 -8.21 21.29
C SER A 165 19.84 -6.82 21.00
N GLN A 166 19.95 -5.96 22.02
CA GLN A 166 20.49 -4.60 21.94
C GLN A 166 21.72 -4.47 22.86
N PRO A 167 22.95 -4.72 22.37
CA PRO A 167 24.14 -4.83 23.23
C PRO A 167 24.37 -3.65 24.19
N GLU A 168 24.12 -2.41 23.73
CA GLU A 168 24.20 -1.21 24.57
C GLU A 168 23.20 -1.26 25.73
N LEU A 169 21.93 -1.53 25.42
CA LEU A 169 20.88 -1.58 26.43
C LEU A 169 21.03 -2.78 27.35
N PHE A 170 21.58 -3.90 26.85
CA PHE A 170 21.89 -5.08 27.67
C PHE A 170 22.95 -4.76 28.72
N LYS A 171 24.02 -4.06 28.32
CA LYS A 171 25.05 -3.60 29.26
C LYS A 171 24.46 -2.68 30.33
N MET A 172 23.58 -1.77 29.93
CA MET A 172 22.86 -0.89 30.87
C MET A 172 21.98 -1.68 31.83
N LEU A 173 21.26 -2.70 31.34
CA LEU A 173 20.41 -3.56 32.17
C LEU A 173 21.25 -4.28 33.23
N ASN A 174 22.37 -4.88 32.85
CA ASN A 174 23.25 -5.57 33.80
C ASN A 174 23.82 -4.60 34.85
N GLY A 175 24.31 -3.43 34.42
CA GLY A 175 24.80 -2.41 35.34
C GLY A 175 23.73 -1.82 36.26
N ALA A 176 22.48 -1.77 35.80
CA ALA A 176 21.35 -1.36 36.62
C ALA A 176 21.00 -2.39 37.70
N VAL A 177 21.10 -3.68 37.38
CA VAL A 177 20.92 -4.78 38.34
C VAL A 177 22.05 -4.78 39.38
N GLU A 178 23.31 -4.75 38.93
CA GLU A 178 24.48 -4.74 39.83
C GLU A 178 24.50 -3.51 40.74
N GLY A 179 24.14 -2.33 40.19
CA GLY A 179 24.13 -1.07 40.92
C GLY A 179 22.83 -0.75 41.64
N GLN A 180 21.84 -1.67 41.64
CA GLN A 180 20.51 -1.48 42.24
C GLN A 180 19.83 -0.16 41.84
N TRP A 181 19.84 0.15 40.54
CA TRP A 181 19.28 1.41 40.04
C TRP A 181 17.76 1.46 40.21
N THR A 182 17.23 2.65 40.49
CA THR A 182 15.78 2.88 40.46
C THR A 182 15.25 2.79 39.02
N PRO A 183 13.96 2.43 38.83
CA PRO A 183 13.34 2.44 37.51
C PRO A 183 13.47 3.78 36.77
N GLN A 184 13.39 4.89 37.51
CA GLN A 184 13.51 6.25 36.96
C GLN A 184 14.93 6.51 36.46
N LYS A 185 15.95 6.09 37.21
CA LYS A 185 17.35 6.18 36.77
C LYS A 185 17.59 5.34 35.52
N PHE A 186 17.16 4.08 35.53
CA PHE A 186 17.30 3.21 34.36
C PHE A 186 16.60 3.79 33.12
N GLN A 187 15.38 4.31 33.28
CA GLN A 187 14.66 4.96 32.19
C GLN A 187 15.40 6.19 31.66
N ALA A 188 16.01 7.01 32.53
CA ALA A 188 16.80 8.17 32.12
C ALA A 188 18.05 7.75 31.32
N GLU A 189 18.75 6.71 31.76
CA GLU A 189 19.93 6.17 31.07
C GLU A 189 19.58 5.56 29.71
N VAL A 190 18.48 4.81 29.62
CA VAL A 190 17.95 4.32 28.33
C VAL A 190 17.62 5.49 27.41
N LYS A 191 16.96 6.56 27.89
CA LYS A 191 16.67 7.76 27.09
C LYS A 191 17.94 8.49 26.61
N ASN A 192 19.03 8.39 27.36
CA ASN A 192 20.32 8.99 27.03
C ASN A 192 21.18 8.13 26.09
N SER A 193 20.85 6.85 25.93
CA SER A 193 21.56 5.89 25.07
C SER A 193 21.60 6.33 23.60
N ASN A 194 22.62 5.85 22.87
CA ASN A 194 22.71 6.06 21.43
C ASN A 194 21.57 5.36 20.70
N TRP A 195 21.21 4.15 21.15
CA TRP A 195 20.06 3.42 20.62
C TRP A 195 18.78 4.26 20.70
N TRP A 196 18.48 4.90 21.83
CA TRP A 196 17.28 5.71 21.95
C TRP A 196 17.30 6.92 21.02
N LYS A 197 18.43 7.63 20.94
CA LYS A 197 18.57 8.83 20.11
C LYS A 197 18.50 8.54 18.61
N LYS A 198 18.97 7.37 18.16
CA LYS A 198 18.98 6.96 16.74
C LYS A 198 17.65 6.40 16.24
N ASN A 199 16.80 5.88 17.13
CA ASN A 199 15.55 5.24 16.76
C ASN A 199 14.37 6.14 17.17
N SER A 200 13.50 6.50 16.22
CA SER A 200 12.27 7.24 16.52
C SER A 200 11.35 6.46 17.46
N SER A 201 10.33 7.12 18.02
CA SER A 201 9.34 6.45 18.88
C SER A 201 8.70 5.24 18.21
N SER A 202 8.29 5.38 16.94
CA SER A 202 7.71 4.31 16.13
C SER A 202 8.69 3.17 15.85
N VAL A 203 9.93 3.48 15.48
CA VAL A 203 10.98 2.46 15.29
C VAL A 203 11.22 1.68 16.58
N ARG A 204 11.33 2.37 17.73
CA ARG A 204 11.53 1.72 19.03
C ARG A 204 10.37 0.78 19.37
N LYS A 205 9.12 1.23 19.18
CA LYS A 205 7.93 0.38 19.38
C LYS A 205 7.95 -0.86 18.48
N ALA A 206 8.26 -0.69 17.20
CA ALA A 206 8.33 -1.78 16.24
C ALA A 206 9.43 -2.79 16.58
N GLN A 207 10.61 -2.32 16.99
CA GLN A 207 11.73 -3.19 17.41
C GLN A 207 11.42 -3.96 18.70
N VAL A 208 10.77 -3.30 19.67
CA VAL A 208 10.30 -3.97 20.89
C VAL A 208 9.28 -5.04 20.53
N LEU A 209 8.23 -4.69 19.77
CA LEU A 209 7.18 -5.62 19.34
C LEU A 209 7.74 -6.82 18.57
N ALA A 210 8.72 -6.60 17.69
CA ALA A 210 9.37 -7.68 16.94
C ALA A 210 10.07 -8.72 17.83
N LYS A 211 10.39 -8.37 19.08
CA LYS A 211 11.01 -9.27 20.06
C LYS A 211 10.04 -9.77 21.12
N THR A 212 9.09 -8.93 21.54
CA THR A 212 8.14 -9.26 22.60
C THR A 212 6.88 -9.95 22.08
N ASP A 213 6.48 -9.71 20.83
CA ASP A 213 5.39 -10.43 20.16
C ASP A 213 5.71 -10.62 18.66
N PRO A 214 6.63 -11.55 18.33
CA PRO A 214 7.05 -11.79 16.95
C PRO A 214 5.89 -12.20 16.03
N ALA A 215 4.87 -12.88 16.54
CA ALA A 215 3.71 -13.28 15.77
C ALA A 215 2.87 -12.07 15.33
N THR A 216 2.55 -11.16 16.25
CA THR A 216 1.84 -9.93 15.91
C THR A 216 2.67 -9.04 14.99
N TYR A 217 3.98 -8.92 15.24
CA TYR A 217 4.86 -8.17 14.33
C TYR A 217 4.87 -8.75 12.91
N LYS A 218 4.96 -10.08 12.77
CA LYS A 218 4.92 -10.76 11.47
C LYS A 218 3.58 -10.52 10.75
N ALA A 219 2.46 -10.65 11.47
CA ALA A 219 1.13 -10.38 10.92
C ALA A 219 1.00 -8.93 10.41
N SER A 220 1.46 -7.95 11.21
CA SER A 220 1.47 -6.53 10.80
C SER A 220 2.34 -6.28 9.57
N MET A 221 3.50 -6.94 9.48
CA MET A 221 4.37 -6.84 8.30
C MET A 221 3.73 -7.45 7.05
N GLU A 222 3.05 -8.61 7.14
CA GLU A 222 2.35 -9.19 5.99
C GLU A 222 1.19 -8.30 5.53
N ALA A 223 0.40 -7.77 6.46
CA ALA A 223 -0.66 -6.81 6.15
C ALA A 223 -0.10 -5.55 5.47
N ALA A 224 1.02 -5.02 5.95
CA ALA A 224 1.67 -3.86 5.35
C ALA A 224 2.23 -4.15 3.95
N ARG A 225 2.75 -5.36 3.68
CA ARG A 225 3.18 -5.77 2.34
C ARG A 225 2.01 -5.84 1.38
N GLU A 226 0.89 -6.38 1.82
CA GLU A 226 -0.30 -6.47 0.98
C GLU A 226 -0.86 -5.08 0.66
N ALA A 227 -0.96 -4.20 1.67
CA ALA A 227 -1.31 -2.81 1.46
C ALA A 227 -0.34 -2.11 0.48
N ALA A 228 0.98 -2.33 0.61
CA ALA A 228 1.99 -1.80 -0.30
C ALA A 228 1.78 -2.28 -1.75
N ARG A 229 1.43 -3.55 -1.98
CA ARG A 229 1.11 -4.07 -3.32
C ARG A 229 -0.14 -3.42 -3.90
N GLN A 230 -1.20 -3.31 -3.10
CA GLN A 230 -2.46 -2.68 -3.53
C GLN A 230 -2.26 -1.21 -3.89
N MET A 231 -1.52 -0.47 -3.07
CA MET A 231 -1.16 0.92 -3.35
C MET A 231 -0.30 1.05 -4.61
N ALA A 232 0.65 0.14 -4.84
CA ALA A 232 1.45 0.12 -6.06
C ALA A 232 0.60 -0.12 -7.31
N VAL A 233 -0.31 -1.10 -7.29
CA VAL A 233 -1.25 -1.36 -8.40
C VAL A 233 -2.12 -0.14 -8.67
N LYS A 234 -2.71 0.46 -7.61
CA LYS A 234 -3.53 1.67 -7.72
C LYS A 234 -2.74 2.83 -8.34
N ALA A 235 -1.49 3.02 -7.92
CA ALA A 235 -0.60 4.04 -8.46
C ALA A 235 -0.16 3.77 -9.91
N GLY A 236 -0.14 2.51 -10.34
CA GLY A 236 0.51 2.11 -11.60
C GLY A 236 2.01 1.84 -11.46
N ALA A 237 2.51 1.65 -10.25
CA ALA A 237 3.90 1.37 -9.95
C ALA A 237 4.19 -0.13 -10.02
N VAL A 238 5.34 -0.51 -10.57
CA VAL A 238 5.79 -1.91 -10.66
C VAL A 238 6.91 -2.15 -9.65
N LEU A 239 6.57 -2.80 -8.53
CA LEU A 239 7.52 -3.06 -7.44
C LEU A 239 8.08 -4.49 -7.49
N SER A 240 9.38 -4.61 -7.21
CA SER A 240 9.98 -5.90 -6.84
C SER A 240 9.61 -6.28 -5.40
N GLN A 241 9.76 -7.56 -5.03
CA GLN A 241 9.51 -8.01 -3.65
C GLN A 241 10.35 -7.24 -2.62
N LYS A 242 11.62 -6.93 -2.95
CA LYS A 242 12.51 -6.10 -2.10
C LYS A 242 11.94 -4.70 -1.85
N ASN A 243 11.32 -4.10 -2.86
CA ASN A 243 10.74 -2.76 -2.74
C ASN A 243 9.43 -2.81 -1.94
N VAL A 244 8.63 -3.86 -2.10
CA VAL A 244 7.43 -4.10 -1.27
C VAL A 244 7.84 -4.23 0.20
N ASP A 245 8.87 -5.02 0.51
CA ASP A 245 9.37 -5.18 1.89
C ASP A 245 9.89 -3.87 2.48
N THR A 246 10.53 -3.04 1.64
CA THR A 246 11.05 -1.73 2.05
C THR A 246 9.91 -0.76 2.38
N LEU A 247 8.90 -0.69 1.51
CA LEU A 247 7.73 0.16 1.72
C LEU A 247 6.95 -0.28 2.97
N ALA A 248 6.66 -1.57 3.10
CA ALA A 248 5.97 -2.13 4.27
C ALA A 248 6.71 -1.83 5.57
N ARG A 249 8.04 -2.01 5.59
CA ARG A 249 8.86 -1.66 6.77
C ARG A 249 8.75 -0.19 7.10
N ASN A 250 8.85 0.71 6.11
CA ASN A 250 8.78 2.15 6.37
C ASN A 250 7.39 2.57 6.87
N MET A 251 6.32 1.95 6.38
CA MET A 251 4.97 2.20 6.90
C MET A 251 4.84 1.83 8.37
N ILE A 252 5.42 0.70 8.80
CA ILE A 252 5.34 0.23 10.20
C ILE A 252 6.34 0.95 11.12
N HIS A 253 7.59 1.12 10.67
CA HIS A 253 8.68 1.62 11.51
C HIS A 253 8.78 3.14 11.50
N LEU A 254 8.46 3.78 10.36
CA LEU A 254 8.60 5.22 10.18
C LEU A 254 7.25 5.93 10.06
N GLU A 255 6.14 5.19 10.13
CA GLU A 255 4.77 5.72 10.02
C GLU A 255 4.61 6.63 8.79
N TRP A 256 5.15 6.19 7.64
CA TRP A 256 5.10 6.95 6.41
C TRP A 256 3.67 7.31 6.03
N ASN A 257 3.44 8.61 5.75
CA ASN A 257 2.16 9.13 5.30
C ASN A 257 1.97 8.96 3.78
N ASP A 258 0.77 9.30 3.30
CA ASP A 258 0.39 9.16 1.89
C ASP A 258 1.35 9.87 0.92
N ALA A 259 1.88 11.04 1.29
CA ALA A 259 2.83 11.78 0.46
C ALA A 259 4.17 11.05 0.36
N GLN A 260 4.67 10.48 1.45
CA GLN A 260 5.92 9.69 1.45
C GLN A 260 5.74 8.39 0.65
N VAL A 261 4.59 7.73 0.80
CA VAL A 261 4.24 6.54 0.01
C VAL A 261 4.12 6.88 -1.47
N GLY A 262 3.39 7.93 -1.83
CA GLY A 262 3.26 8.42 -3.21
C GLY A 262 4.62 8.78 -3.83
N ASN A 263 5.49 9.45 -3.06
CA ASN A 263 6.85 9.77 -3.48
C ASN A 263 7.70 8.51 -3.78
N PHE A 264 7.55 7.47 -2.97
CA PHE A 264 8.22 6.18 -3.19
C PHE A 264 7.66 5.47 -4.43
N LEU A 265 6.34 5.34 -4.53
CA LEU A 265 5.68 4.64 -5.63
C LEU A 265 5.95 5.30 -6.98
N GLY A 266 5.96 6.64 -7.03
CA GLY A 266 6.22 7.40 -8.24
C GLY A 266 7.55 7.06 -8.93
N GLN A 267 8.57 6.65 -8.17
CA GLN A 267 9.88 6.27 -8.70
C GLN A 267 9.84 4.96 -9.51
N TYR A 268 8.79 4.16 -9.33
CA TYR A 268 8.63 2.84 -9.95
C TYR A 268 7.51 2.79 -10.99
N ILE A 269 7.01 3.96 -11.40
CA ILE A 269 6.09 4.09 -12.52
C ILE A 269 6.91 4.15 -13.80
N LYS A 270 6.53 3.33 -14.77
CA LYS A 270 7.19 3.21 -16.07
C LYS A 270 6.20 2.69 -17.11
N PHE A 271 6.52 2.90 -18.38
CA PHE A 271 5.79 2.25 -19.47
C PHE A 271 5.98 0.72 -19.43
N GLY A 272 4.90 0.00 -19.68
CA GLY A 272 4.90 -1.43 -19.96
C GLY A 272 5.21 -1.74 -21.42
N ALA A 273 5.08 -3.01 -21.81
CA ALA A 273 5.44 -3.51 -23.14
C ALA A 273 4.69 -2.79 -24.28
N GLU A 274 3.44 -2.42 -24.07
CA GLU A 274 2.59 -1.74 -25.07
C GLU A 274 2.69 -0.20 -25.02
N LYS A 275 3.74 0.34 -24.38
CA LYS A 275 3.86 1.79 -24.08
C LYS A 275 2.65 2.35 -23.32
N THR A 276 2.06 1.54 -22.46
CA THR A 276 0.96 1.91 -21.56
C THR A 276 1.43 1.91 -20.11
N MET A 277 0.76 2.69 -19.26
CA MET A 277 0.95 2.69 -17.80
C MET A 277 -0.32 2.14 -17.13
N GLY A 278 -0.17 1.57 -15.93
CA GLY A 278 -1.29 1.06 -15.14
C GLY A 278 -1.85 2.10 -14.17
N GLY A 279 -2.97 1.77 -13.51
CA GLY A 279 -3.52 2.53 -12.39
C GLY A 279 -3.76 4.02 -12.69
N MET A 280 -3.56 4.87 -11.68
CA MET A 280 -3.70 6.32 -11.76
C MET A 280 -2.75 6.95 -12.78
N ALA A 281 -1.50 6.47 -12.87
CA ALA A 281 -0.56 6.98 -13.88
C ALA A 281 -1.00 6.70 -15.31
N GLY A 282 -1.60 5.52 -15.56
CA GLY A 282 -2.21 5.18 -16.84
C GLY A 282 -3.38 6.08 -17.21
N ALA A 283 -4.28 6.33 -16.25
CA ALA A 283 -5.40 7.26 -16.45
C ALA A 283 -4.90 8.68 -16.75
N ALA A 284 -3.93 9.16 -15.96
CA ALA A 284 -3.30 10.46 -16.17
C ALA A 284 -2.65 10.57 -17.56
N ALA A 285 -1.92 9.55 -18.00
CA ALA A 285 -1.29 9.54 -19.30
C ALA A 285 -2.30 9.60 -20.46
N LYS A 286 -3.44 8.93 -20.33
CA LYS A 286 -4.53 9.02 -21.33
C LYS A 286 -5.12 10.43 -21.36
N GLU A 287 -5.37 11.01 -20.19
CA GLU A 287 -5.91 12.37 -20.08
C GLU A 287 -4.96 13.40 -20.68
N ILE A 288 -3.67 13.33 -20.36
CA ILE A 288 -2.62 14.17 -20.92
C ILE A 288 -2.60 14.08 -22.45
N LYS A 289 -2.60 12.86 -23.00
CA LYS A 289 -2.61 12.65 -24.46
C LYS A 289 -3.87 13.25 -25.10
N ARG A 290 -5.03 13.07 -24.46
CA ARG A 290 -6.30 13.63 -24.93
C ARG A 290 -6.26 15.16 -24.93
N THR A 291 -5.92 15.78 -23.80
CA THR A 291 -5.83 17.24 -23.71
C THR A 291 -4.81 17.81 -24.70
N ALA A 292 -3.64 17.17 -24.83
CA ALA A 292 -2.63 17.60 -25.80
C ALA A 292 -3.16 17.52 -27.24
N TYR A 293 -3.88 16.45 -27.58
CA TYR A 293 -4.57 16.32 -28.86
C TYR A 293 -5.62 17.42 -29.04
N ASP A 294 -6.52 17.62 -28.09
CA ASP A 294 -7.60 18.62 -28.18
C ASP A 294 -7.06 20.05 -28.32
N LEU A 295 -5.89 20.33 -27.76
CA LEU A 295 -5.21 21.63 -27.82
C LEU A 295 -4.19 21.75 -28.96
N GLY A 296 -3.94 20.69 -29.73
CA GLY A 296 -2.94 20.70 -30.79
C GLY A 296 -1.50 20.86 -30.31
N VAL A 297 -1.22 20.48 -29.07
CA VAL A 297 0.11 20.58 -28.44
C VAL A 297 0.85 19.26 -28.57
N ALA A 298 2.11 19.32 -28.99
CA ALA A 298 2.96 18.14 -29.08
C ALA A 298 3.45 17.71 -27.69
N VAL A 299 3.29 16.43 -27.35
CA VAL A 299 3.81 15.84 -26.11
C VAL A 299 4.66 14.61 -26.40
N THR A 300 5.78 14.47 -25.67
CA THR A 300 6.65 13.30 -25.78
C THR A 300 6.28 12.24 -24.75
N ASP A 301 6.61 10.97 -25.03
CA ASP A 301 6.42 9.87 -24.07
C ASP A 301 7.11 10.17 -22.72
N GLN A 302 8.30 10.80 -22.74
CA GLN A 302 9.01 11.19 -21.53
C GLN A 302 8.28 12.27 -20.73
N SER A 303 7.72 13.29 -21.40
CA SER A 303 6.92 14.32 -20.74
C SER A 303 5.67 13.72 -20.08
N ILE A 304 5.01 12.80 -20.77
CA ILE A 304 3.84 12.07 -20.24
C ILE A 304 4.22 11.27 -19.00
N LEU A 305 5.33 10.53 -19.05
CA LEU A 305 5.84 9.76 -17.91
C LEU A 305 6.15 10.67 -16.72
N ASN A 306 6.88 11.76 -16.93
CA ASN A 306 7.25 12.70 -15.88
C ASN A 306 6.01 13.29 -15.19
N ASN A 307 5.03 13.74 -15.98
CA ASN A 307 3.78 14.30 -15.46
C ASN A 307 2.97 13.25 -14.68
N ALA A 308 2.86 12.03 -15.19
CA ALA A 308 2.19 10.94 -14.48
C ALA A 308 2.89 10.60 -13.15
N GLN A 309 4.23 10.61 -13.12
CA GLN A 309 5.00 10.45 -11.89
C GLN A 309 4.76 11.61 -10.91
N TYR A 310 4.80 12.86 -11.36
CA TYR A 310 4.54 14.02 -10.49
C TYR A 310 3.13 14.01 -9.90
N LEU A 311 2.13 13.62 -10.68
CA LEU A 311 0.75 13.46 -10.20
C LEU A 311 0.65 12.44 -9.06
N VAL A 312 1.22 11.24 -9.24
CA VAL A 312 1.18 10.20 -8.20
C VAL A 312 1.98 10.60 -6.95
N ARG A 313 3.03 11.40 -7.13
CA ARG A 313 3.84 11.93 -6.03
C ARG A 313 3.19 13.14 -5.32
N GLY A 314 2.04 13.61 -5.80
CA GLY A 314 1.36 14.80 -5.28
C GLY A 314 2.13 16.11 -5.53
N LEU A 315 3.01 16.13 -6.52
CA LEU A 315 3.84 17.29 -6.88
C LEU A 315 3.16 18.22 -7.89
N THR A 316 2.10 17.76 -8.54
CA THR A 316 1.29 18.55 -9.47
C THR A 316 -0.15 18.04 -9.50
N THR A 317 -1.06 18.77 -10.15
CA THR A 317 -2.45 18.39 -10.39
C THR A 317 -2.74 18.31 -11.89
N MET A 318 -3.80 17.58 -12.27
CA MET A 318 -4.21 17.51 -13.68
C MET A 318 -4.56 18.90 -14.21
N GLU A 319 -5.20 19.72 -13.38
CA GLU A 319 -5.54 21.10 -13.72
C GLU A 319 -4.30 21.95 -14.05
N GLN A 320 -3.21 21.83 -13.27
CA GLN A 320 -1.96 22.52 -13.56
C GLN A 320 -1.33 22.07 -14.87
N ILE A 321 -1.34 20.76 -15.14
CA ILE A 321 -0.82 20.20 -16.40
C ILE A 321 -1.64 20.71 -17.59
N GLN A 322 -2.96 20.65 -17.50
CA GLN A 322 -3.86 21.15 -18.54
C GLN A 322 -3.70 22.67 -18.72
N GLY A 323 -3.52 23.43 -17.64
CA GLY A 323 -3.22 24.86 -17.67
C GLY A 323 -1.95 25.17 -18.47
N SER A 324 -0.85 24.45 -18.19
CA SER A 324 0.40 24.61 -18.96
C SER A 324 0.24 24.27 -20.45
N MET A 325 -0.60 23.27 -20.77
CA MET A 325 -0.89 22.96 -22.18
C MET A 325 -1.74 24.06 -22.83
N ARG A 326 -2.69 24.66 -22.12
CA ARG A 326 -3.47 25.80 -22.62
C ARG A 326 -2.58 27.02 -22.88
N GLU A 327 -1.62 27.30 -22.00
CA GLU A 327 -0.63 28.37 -22.21
C GLU A 327 0.21 28.13 -23.47
N GLN A 328 0.68 26.89 -23.68
CA GLN A 328 1.40 26.51 -24.89
C GLN A 328 0.53 26.67 -26.14
N ALA A 329 -0.72 26.20 -26.09
CA ALA A 329 -1.66 26.33 -27.20
C ALA A 329 -1.99 27.79 -27.51
N ALA A 330 -2.19 28.63 -26.50
CA ALA A 330 -2.41 30.07 -26.66
C ALA A 330 -1.21 30.76 -27.33
N GLY A 331 0.02 30.33 -27.02
CA GLY A 331 1.22 30.79 -27.73
C GLY A 331 1.29 30.35 -29.20
N LEU A 332 0.74 29.17 -29.53
CA LEU A 332 0.66 28.66 -30.90
C LEU A 332 -0.46 29.31 -31.72
N TYR A 333 -1.53 29.76 -31.06
CA TYR A 333 -2.70 30.37 -31.71
C TYR A 333 -3.09 31.70 -31.01
N PRO A 334 -2.27 32.76 -31.13
CA PRO A 334 -2.43 33.96 -30.31
C PRO A 334 -3.76 34.70 -30.51
N ALA A 335 -4.34 34.64 -31.72
CA ALA A 335 -5.65 35.24 -32.01
C ALA A 335 -6.82 34.61 -31.23
N PHE A 336 -6.61 33.39 -30.70
CA PHE A 336 -7.61 32.62 -29.97
C PHE A 336 -7.19 32.35 -28.53
N ALA A 337 -6.15 33.04 -28.04
CA ALA A 337 -5.58 32.82 -26.72
C ALA A 337 -6.63 32.95 -25.59
N GLU A 338 -7.53 33.93 -25.66
CA GLU A 338 -8.60 34.10 -24.66
C GLU A 338 -9.59 32.94 -24.66
N GLN A 339 -9.98 32.44 -25.84
CA GLN A 339 -10.90 31.30 -25.95
C GLN A 339 -10.25 30.02 -25.41
N ILE A 340 -8.98 29.78 -25.76
CA ILE A 340 -8.20 28.64 -25.28
C ILE A 340 -8.01 28.72 -23.76
N ALA A 341 -7.71 29.90 -23.23
CA ALA A 341 -7.60 30.14 -21.79
C ALA A 341 -8.94 29.89 -21.07
N ALA A 342 -10.06 30.23 -21.71
CA ALA A 342 -11.42 29.92 -21.22
C ALA A 342 -11.79 28.43 -21.36
N GLY A 343 -10.93 27.59 -21.95
CA GLY A 343 -11.10 26.15 -22.03
C GLY A 343 -11.57 25.61 -23.39
N ALA A 344 -11.65 26.45 -24.42
CA ALA A 344 -12.01 26.00 -25.76
C ALA A 344 -10.95 25.05 -26.34
N SER A 345 -11.42 23.94 -26.90
CA SER A 345 -10.61 23.02 -27.70
C SER A 345 -10.27 23.64 -29.07
N MET A 346 -9.24 23.13 -29.74
CA MET A 346 -8.92 23.55 -31.10
C MET A 346 -10.01 23.18 -32.10
N ARG A 347 -10.84 22.17 -31.81
CA ARG A 347 -12.01 21.85 -32.64
C ARG A 347 -13.09 22.92 -32.55
N GLU A 348 -13.33 23.47 -31.37
CA GLU A 348 -14.27 24.59 -31.18
C GLU A 348 -13.73 25.87 -31.84
N VAL A 349 -12.44 26.17 -31.62
CA VAL A 349 -11.75 27.32 -32.24
C VAL A 349 -11.78 27.22 -33.78
N ALA A 350 -11.53 26.03 -34.33
CA ALA A 350 -11.49 25.81 -35.77
C ALA A 350 -12.88 25.59 -36.40
N SER A 351 -13.95 25.50 -35.61
CA SER A 351 -15.29 25.09 -36.07
C SER A 351 -15.77 25.85 -37.33
N PRO A 352 -15.63 27.19 -37.44
CA PRO A 352 -16.03 27.90 -38.65
C PRO A 352 -15.26 27.46 -39.91
N TYR A 353 -13.97 27.15 -39.78
CA TYR A 353 -13.13 26.67 -40.90
C TYR A 353 -13.44 25.20 -41.24
N VAL A 354 -13.74 24.39 -40.22
CA VAL A 354 -14.21 23.01 -40.39
C VAL A 354 -15.49 22.98 -41.22
N GLN A 355 -16.47 23.84 -40.88
CA GLN A 355 -17.74 23.93 -41.62
C GLN A 355 -17.53 24.33 -43.09
N VAL A 356 -16.63 25.28 -43.36
CA VAL A 356 -16.28 25.66 -44.75
C VAL A 356 -15.68 24.46 -45.49
N LEU A 357 -14.74 23.74 -44.89
CA LEU A 357 -14.14 22.55 -45.52
C LEU A 357 -15.16 21.43 -45.74
N ALA A 358 -15.98 21.13 -44.74
CA ALA A 358 -17.02 20.12 -44.83
C ALA A 358 -18.01 20.44 -45.97
N GLN A 359 -18.46 21.69 -46.04
CA GLN A 359 -19.36 22.17 -47.09
C GLN A 359 -18.71 22.12 -48.47
N GLU A 360 -17.48 22.63 -48.62
CA GLU A 360 -16.82 22.72 -49.94
C GLU A 360 -16.30 21.36 -50.44
N LEU A 361 -16.04 20.41 -49.55
CA LEU A 361 -15.56 19.06 -49.89
C LEU A 361 -16.67 18.00 -49.89
N GLY A 362 -17.86 18.32 -49.39
CA GLY A 362 -18.95 17.35 -49.25
C GLY A 362 -18.67 16.25 -48.23
N LEU A 363 -17.88 16.55 -47.21
CA LEU A 363 -17.47 15.61 -46.17
C LEU A 363 -18.20 15.92 -44.85
N PRO A 364 -18.45 14.92 -44.00
CA PRO A 364 -18.92 15.16 -42.64
C PRO A 364 -17.91 16.00 -41.83
N ASP A 365 -18.40 16.92 -40.99
CA ASP A 365 -17.56 17.73 -40.08
C ASP A 365 -16.65 16.88 -39.19
N THR A 366 -17.06 15.66 -38.84
CA THR A 366 -16.29 14.71 -38.02
C THR A 366 -15.01 14.24 -38.72
N ASP A 367 -15.02 14.20 -40.05
CA ASP A 367 -13.95 13.64 -40.86
C ASP A 367 -12.88 14.69 -41.19
N ILE A 368 -13.14 15.95 -40.87
CA ILE A 368 -12.18 17.04 -41.03
C ILE A 368 -11.17 17.03 -39.86
N ASP A 369 -9.90 16.89 -40.19
CA ASP A 369 -8.79 17.06 -39.26
C ASP A 369 -8.51 18.55 -39.01
N VAL A 370 -8.82 18.99 -37.79
CA VAL A 370 -8.59 20.36 -37.30
C VAL A 370 -7.12 20.76 -37.28
N PHE A 371 -6.22 19.78 -37.35
CA PHE A 371 -4.77 19.99 -37.39
C PHE A 371 -4.16 19.90 -38.78
N SER A 372 -5.00 19.85 -39.83
CA SER A 372 -4.54 19.88 -41.22
C SER A 372 -3.74 21.16 -41.52
N PRO A 373 -2.76 21.11 -42.45
CA PRO A 373 -1.95 22.27 -42.81
C PRO A 373 -2.78 23.50 -43.22
N LYS A 374 -3.92 23.29 -43.91
CA LYS A 374 -4.82 24.38 -44.33
C LYS A 374 -5.45 25.10 -43.14
N ILE A 375 -6.03 24.37 -42.19
CA ILE A 375 -6.65 24.97 -41.00
C ILE A 375 -5.59 25.65 -40.14
N LYS A 376 -4.45 25.01 -39.89
CA LYS A 376 -3.37 25.62 -39.11
C LYS A 376 -2.87 26.93 -39.73
N ALA A 377 -2.68 26.97 -41.04
CA ALA A 377 -2.27 28.19 -41.74
C ALA A 377 -3.34 29.29 -41.68
N ALA A 378 -4.62 28.94 -41.69
CA ALA A 378 -5.72 29.89 -41.57
C ALA A 378 -5.80 30.49 -40.15
N LEU A 379 -5.62 29.66 -39.12
CA LEU A 379 -5.72 30.08 -37.72
C LEU A 379 -4.51 30.87 -37.23
N ASN A 380 -3.29 30.50 -37.65
CA ASN A 380 -2.04 31.07 -37.14
C ASN A 380 -1.41 32.09 -38.09
N ARG A 381 -2.24 32.91 -38.74
CA ARG A 381 -1.76 33.94 -39.66
C ARG A 381 -1.42 35.23 -38.91
N MET A 382 -0.32 35.86 -39.33
CA MET A 382 0.06 37.20 -38.89
C MET A 382 -0.31 38.24 -39.96
N GLY A 383 -0.94 39.32 -39.53
CA GLY A 383 -1.26 40.47 -40.34
C GLY A 383 -0.02 41.29 -40.72
N PRO A 384 -0.14 42.24 -41.67
CA PRO A 384 0.96 43.11 -42.08
C PRO A 384 1.52 43.98 -40.95
N ASP A 385 0.71 44.25 -39.94
CA ASP A 385 1.06 45.00 -38.72
C ASP A 385 1.75 44.14 -37.66
N GLY A 386 2.06 42.87 -37.98
CA GLY A 386 2.66 41.93 -37.05
C GLY A 386 1.71 41.47 -35.95
N LYS A 387 0.40 41.70 -36.08
CA LYS A 387 -0.60 41.19 -35.13
C LYS A 387 -1.23 39.88 -35.60
N PRO A 388 -1.69 39.03 -34.67
CA PRO A 388 -2.45 37.85 -35.03
C PRO A 388 -3.73 38.24 -35.79
N ALA A 389 -3.91 37.71 -36.99
CA ALA A 389 -5.03 38.01 -37.87
C ALA A 389 -5.41 36.75 -38.67
N PRO A 390 -6.27 35.88 -38.10
CA PRO A 390 -6.75 34.68 -38.79
C PRO A 390 -7.36 35.01 -40.15
N LEU A 391 -7.27 34.06 -41.08
CA LEU A 391 -7.79 34.25 -42.42
C LEU A 391 -9.32 34.43 -42.39
N SER A 392 -9.87 35.38 -43.14
CA SER A 392 -11.32 35.53 -43.21
C SER A 392 -11.96 34.26 -43.80
N LEU A 393 -13.20 33.93 -43.43
CA LEU A 393 -13.87 32.73 -43.97
C LEU A 393 -14.04 32.81 -45.49
N THR A 394 -14.22 34.01 -46.03
CA THR A 394 -14.27 34.25 -47.48
C THR A 394 -12.95 33.90 -48.15
N ASP A 395 -11.83 34.42 -47.63
CA ASP A 395 -10.51 34.14 -48.20
C ASP A 395 -10.13 32.66 -48.01
N PHE A 396 -10.49 32.07 -46.88
CA PHE A 396 -10.28 30.65 -46.63
C PHE A 396 -11.08 29.77 -47.60
N THR A 397 -12.34 30.11 -47.87
CA THR A 397 -13.15 29.44 -48.89
C THR A 397 -12.45 29.46 -50.24
N GLN A 398 -11.85 30.61 -50.61
CA GLN A 398 -11.09 30.70 -51.85
C GLN A 398 -9.85 29.80 -51.84
N VAL A 399 -9.10 29.75 -50.74
CA VAL A 399 -7.95 28.83 -50.56
C VAL A 399 -8.36 27.36 -50.70
N VAL A 400 -9.56 26.99 -50.26
CA VAL A 400 -10.10 25.63 -50.45
C VAL A 400 -10.37 25.37 -51.93
N ARG A 401 -11.04 26.30 -52.63
CA ARG A 401 -11.42 26.16 -54.04
C ARG A 401 -10.24 26.21 -55.03
N ASP A 402 -9.18 26.90 -54.67
CA ASP A 402 -7.96 26.97 -55.47
C ASP A 402 -7.15 25.67 -55.42
N ASP A 403 -7.43 24.78 -54.47
CA ASP A 403 -6.81 23.47 -54.40
C ASP A 403 -7.21 22.62 -55.62
N PRO A 404 -6.26 22.08 -56.40
CA PRO A 404 -6.56 21.19 -57.52
C PRO A 404 -7.41 19.97 -57.15
N ALA A 405 -7.34 19.49 -55.90
CA ALA A 405 -8.17 18.39 -55.41
C ALA A 405 -9.65 18.79 -55.28
N TRP A 406 -9.95 20.06 -54.94
CA TRP A 406 -11.32 20.54 -54.83
C TRP A 406 -12.07 20.46 -56.16
N ARG A 407 -11.39 20.70 -57.29
CA ARG A 407 -11.99 20.62 -58.63
C ARG A 407 -12.55 19.23 -58.99
N LYS A 408 -12.22 18.20 -58.21
CA LYS A 408 -12.69 16.83 -58.39
C LYS A 408 -13.88 16.48 -57.50
N THR A 409 -14.37 17.39 -56.65
CA THR A 409 -15.49 17.14 -55.74
C THR A 409 -16.84 17.35 -56.44
N PRO A 410 -17.91 16.68 -55.98
CA PRO A 410 -19.28 16.97 -56.44
C PRO A 410 -19.66 18.44 -56.30
N GLN A 411 -19.20 19.09 -55.22
CA GLN A 411 -19.48 20.49 -54.93
C GLN A 411 -18.89 21.43 -55.99
N ALA A 412 -17.70 21.12 -56.52
CA ALA A 412 -17.12 21.88 -57.62
C ALA A 412 -17.91 21.72 -58.91
N ALA A 413 -18.40 20.51 -59.20
CA ALA A 413 -19.25 20.23 -60.35
C ALA A 413 -20.60 20.95 -60.25
N ASP A 414 -21.28 20.86 -59.10
CA ASP A 414 -22.56 21.53 -58.85
C ASP A 414 -22.44 23.05 -59.00
N ARG A 415 -21.35 23.63 -58.47
CA ARG A 415 -21.08 25.07 -58.62
C ARG A 415 -20.85 25.45 -60.07
N ALA A 416 -20.08 24.68 -60.84
CA ALA A 416 -19.83 24.95 -62.25
C ALA A 416 -21.12 24.88 -63.08
N ILE A 417 -21.98 23.89 -62.81
CA ILE A 417 -23.31 23.77 -63.43
C ILE A 417 -24.19 24.97 -63.05
N GLY A 418 -24.18 25.38 -61.77
CA GLY A 418 -24.93 26.54 -61.29
C GLY A 418 -24.51 27.84 -61.97
N ILE A 419 -23.20 28.10 -62.09
CA ILE A 419 -22.66 29.26 -62.82
C ILE A 419 -23.06 29.19 -64.29
N GLY A 420 -22.89 28.03 -64.93
CA GLY A 420 -23.31 27.83 -66.32
C GLY A 420 -24.79 28.13 -66.52
N ARG A 421 -25.65 27.65 -65.61
CA ARG A 421 -27.09 27.92 -65.65
C ARG A 421 -27.39 29.41 -65.46
N GLN A 422 -26.72 30.09 -64.53
CA GLN A 422 -26.91 31.53 -64.33
C GLN A 422 -26.50 32.33 -65.58
N VAL A 423 -25.35 32.02 -66.18
CA VAL A 423 -24.90 32.66 -67.42
C VAL A 423 -25.91 32.43 -68.54
N LEU A 424 -26.42 31.21 -68.69
CA LEU A 424 -27.46 30.90 -69.67
C LEU A 424 -28.76 31.67 -69.38
N ALA A 425 -29.12 31.88 -68.10
CA ALA A 425 -30.29 32.64 -67.70
C ALA A 425 -30.12 34.15 -68.01
N ASP A 426 -28.95 34.71 -67.71
CA ASP A 426 -28.61 36.11 -68.03
C ASP A 426 -28.59 36.36 -69.55
N MET A 427 -28.28 35.32 -70.34
CA MET A 427 -28.38 35.33 -71.80
C MET A 427 -29.80 35.07 -72.33
N GLY A 428 -30.78 34.80 -71.47
CA GLY A 428 -32.17 34.51 -71.83
C GLY A 428 -32.39 33.12 -72.46
N LEU A 429 -31.44 32.20 -72.32
CA LEU A 429 -31.46 30.87 -72.93
C LEU A 429 -32.12 29.81 -72.06
N VAL A 430 -32.22 30.04 -70.75
CA VAL A 430 -32.93 29.18 -69.79
C VAL A 430 -33.68 30.06 -68.79
N SER A 431 -34.77 29.52 -68.22
CA SER A 431 -35.58 30.17 -67.18
C SER A 431 -35.12 29.84 -65.77
#